data_AF-A0A4V3AQ06-F1
#
_entry.id   AF-A0A4V3AQ06-F1
#
_cell.length_a   1.000
_cell.length_b   1.000
_cell.length_c   1.000
_cell.angle_alpha   90.00
_cell.angle_beta   90.00
_cell.angle_gamma   90.00
#
_symmetry.space_group_name_H-M   'P 1'
#
loop_
_entity.id
_entity.type
_entity.pdbx_description
1 polymer ?
#
loop_
_entity_poly.entity_id
_entity_poly.type
_entity_poly.pdbx_seq_one_letter_code
_entity_poly.pdbx_strand_id
1 'polypeptide(L)'
;MGETLKPYSRAWLLSDRPTSRNQARLGRAYIIWRRFAENRLALIGLGIILALLVVAALADVLAPHNPVQGDLMNARLLPPGTPSYLLGTDDQGRDILSRLIHGSRLTLFVVVLVAVIAAPIGLIVGTVSGYAGGWVDAVLMRITDIFLAFPKLVLALALVAALGPGIENAILAIAVTSWPPYARIARAETLTFRNSEFISAVKLMGASPFRIVLRHVMPLCMSSLIVRVTLDMAGIILTAAGLGFLGLGAQPPLPEWGAMIASGRRFILDQWWVAAMPGFAILVVSLGFNLLGDGLRDALDPKEAGQ
;
A
#
# COMPACT_ATOMS: atom_id res chain seq x y z
N MET A 1 1.96 -44.43 -23.17
CA MET A 1 2.67 -43.26 -23.75
C MET A 1 2.09 -42.02 -23.11
N GLY A 2 2.79 -41.39 -22.17
CA GLY A 2 2.33 -40.14 -21.56
C GLY A 2 2.50 -39.01 -22.57
N GLU A 3 1.43 -38.32 -22.93
CA GLU A 3 1.51 -37.10 -23.74
C GLU A 3 2.42 -36.10 -23.03
N THR A 4 3.58 -35.83 -23.64
CA THR A 4 4.45 -34.75 -23.20
C THR A 4 3.75 -33.43 -23.50
N LEU A 5 3.06 -32.87 -22.50
CA LEU A 5 2.37 -31.59 -22.59
C LEU A 5 3.34 -30.51 -23.08
N LYS A 6 2.93 -29.74 -24.08
CA LYS A 6 3.74 -28.63 -24.63
C LYS A 6 4.05 -27.63 -23.51
N PRO A 7 5.33 -27.28 -23.27
CA PRO A 7 5.71 -26.31 -22.23
C PRO A 7 4.92 -25.00 -22.38
N TYR A 8 4.51 -24.42 -21.25
CA TYR A 8 3.74 -23.16 -21.16
C TYR A 8 2.31 -23.19 -21.76
N SER A 9 1.81 -24.34 -22.21
CA SER A 9 0.41 -24.47 -22.59
C SER A 9 -0.52 -24.43 -21.38
N ARG A 10 -1.80 -24.09 -21.58
CA ARG A 10 -2.83 -24.14 -20.52
C ARG A 10 -2.88 -25.52 -19.84
N ALA A 11 -2.80 -26.60 -20.62
CA ALA A 11 -2.78 -27.97 -20.10
C ALA A 11 -1.51 -28.25 -19.27
N TRP A 12 -0.36 -27.70 -19.66
CA TRP A 12 0.88 -27.80 -18.88
C TRP A 12 0.82 -27.02 -17.57
N LEU A 13 0.20 -25.84 -17.54
CA LEU A 13 0.04 -25.02 -16.34
C LEU A 13 -0.97 -25.59 -15.35
N LEU A 14 -2.02 -26.27 -15.85
CA LEU A 14 -3.09 -26.86 -15.05
C LEU A 14 -2.88 -28.36 -14.76
N SER A 15 -1.66 -28.89 -14.94
CA SER A 15 -1.40 -30.31 -14.70
C SER A 15 -1.43 -30.64 -13.20
N ASP A 16 -2.17 -31.69 -12.81
CA ASP A 16 -2.25 -32.15 -11.41
C ASP A 16 -0.91 -32.72 -10.88
N ARG A 17 0.03 -33.01 -11.78
CA ARG A 17 1.35 -33.57 -11.46
C ARG A 17 2.45 -32.71 -12.11
N PRO A 18 2.77 -31.53 -11.54
CA PRO A 18 3.85 -30.71 -12.08
C PRO A 18 5.19 -31.46 -12.01
N THR A 19 5.89 -31.53 -13.14
CA THR A 19 7.15 -32.25 -13.27
C THR A 19 8.35 -31.44 -12.78
N SER A 20 8.19 -30.12 -12.57
CA SER A 20 9.23 -29.23 -12.05
C SER A 20 8.69 -28.20 -11.04
N ARG A 21 9.57 -27.71 -10.16
CA ARG A 21 9.24 -26.61 -9.23
C ARG A 21 8.78 -25.34 -9.95
N ASN A 22 9.35 -25.07 -11.13
CA ASN A 22 8.99 -23.90 -11.95
C ASN A 22 7.60 -24.05 -12.55
N GLN A 23 7.24 -25.25 -13.03
CA GLN A 23 5.88 -25.56 -13.49
C GLN A 23 4.86 -25.37 -12.39
N ALA A 24 5.11 -25.88 -11.19
CA ALA A 24 4.21 -25.71 -10.05
C ALA A 24 4.01 -24.24 -9.66
N ARG A 25 5.08 -23.42 -9.73
CA ARG A 25 4.99 -21.97 -9.47
C ARG A 25 4.18 -21.25 -10.53
N LEU A 26 4.48 -21.50 -11.82
CA LEU A 26 3.78 -20.87 -12.94
C LEU A 26 2.31 -21.29 -13.01
N GLY A 27 2.00 -22.56 -12.75
CA GLY A 27 0.63 -23.07 -12.69
C GLY A 27 -0.19 -22.39 -11.59
N ARG A 28 0.36 -22.28 -10.37
CA ARG A 28 -0.30 -21.53 -9.29
C ARG A 28 -0.49 -20.06 -9.64
N ALA A 29 0.53 -19.40 -10.18
CA ALA A 29 0.43 -18.00 -10.60
C ALA A 29 -0.64 -17.80 -11.68
N TYR A 30 -0.76 -18.74 -12.62
CA TYR A 30 -1.80 -18.72 -13.66
C TYR A 30 -3.21 -18.87 -13.09
N ILE A 31 -3.41 -19.77 -12.12
CA ILE A 31 -4.71 -19.94 -11.45
C ILE A 31 -5.10 -18.67 -10.68
N ILE A 32 -4.16 -18.12 -9.89
CA ILE A 32 -4.37 -16.86 -9.16
C ILE A 32 -4.71 -15.73 -10.12
N TRP A 33 -3.93 -15.57 -11.20
CA TRP A 33 -4.19 -14.56 -12.22
C TRP A 33 -5.56 -14.73 -12.88
N ARG A 34 -5.94 -15.97 -13.19
CA ARG A 34 -7.24 -16.23 -13.82
C ARG A 34 -8.40 -15.82 -12.90
N ARG A 35 -8.34 -16.17 -11.61
CA ARG A 35 -9.35 -15.73 -10.61
C ARG A 35 -9.38 -14.22 -10.46
N PHE A 36 -8.19 -13.61 -10.38
CA PHE A 36 -8.05 -12.16 -10.32
C PHE A 36 -8.69 -11.48 -11.54
N ALA A 37 -8.44 -12.02 -12.74
CA ALA A 37 -8.95 -11.47 -13.99
C ALA A 37 -10.45 -11.74 -14.22
N GLU A 38 -11.05 -12.71 -13.53
CA GLU A 38 -12.50 -12.92 -13.51
C GLU A 38 -13.22 -11.79 -12.73
N ASN A 39 -12.54 -11.16 -11.75
CA ASN A 39 -13.04 -10.00 -11.03
C ASN A 39 -12.79 -8.69 -11.81
N ARG A 40 -13.84 -8.15 -12.45
CA ARG A 40 -13.76 -6.90 -13.23
C ARG A 40 -13.34 -5.69 -12.38
N LEU A 41 -13.76 -5.63 -11.12
CA LEU A 41 -13.39 -4.54 -10.22
C LEU A 41 -11.90 -4.59 -9.88
N ALA A 42 -11.35 -5.80 -9.69
CA ALA A 42 -9.92 -6.01 -9.48
C ALA A 42 -9.09 -5.52 -10.68
N LEU A 43 -9.55 -5.77 -11.91
CA LEU A 43 -8.92 -5.26 -13.13
C LEU A 43 -8.98 -3.74 -13.24
N ILE A 44 -10.08 -3.11 -12.84
CA ILE A 44 -10.18 -1.64 -12.77
C ILE A 44 -9.17 -1.10 -11.75
N GLY A 45 -9.10 -1.70 -10.56
CA GLY A 45 -8.11 -1.34 -9.53
C GLY A 45 -6.68 -1.45 -10.04
N LEU A 46 -6.34 -2.57 -10.66
CA LEU A 46 -5.05 -2.78 -11.30
C LEU A 46 -4.77 -1.72 -12.37
N GLY A 47 -5.75 -1.40 -13.22
CA GLY A 47 -5.63 -0.37 -14.25
C GLY A 47 -5.34 1.02 -13.67
N ILE A 48 -6.01 1.40 -12.58
CA ILE A 48 -5.77 2.67 -11.88
C ILE A 48 -4.35 2.73 -11.33
N ILE A 49 -3.89 1.68 -10.66
CA ILE A 49 -2.53 1.64 -10.08
C ILE A 49 -1.46 1.64 -11.17
N LEU A 50 -1.66 0.89 -12.27
CA LEU A 50 -0.75 0.92 -13.41
C LEU A 50 -0.71 2.31 -14.05
N ALA A 51 -1.86 2.96 -14.24
CA ALA A 51 -1.92 4.32 -14.75
C ALA A 51 -1.17 5.30 -13.82
N LEU A 52 -1.35 5.18 -12.51
CA LEU A 52 -0.63 5.99 -11.52
C LEU A 52 0.88 5.78 -11.61
N LEU A 53 1.35 4.53 -11.72
CA LEU A 53 2.77 4.21 -11.88
C LEU A 53 3.34 4.81 -13.18
N VAL A 54 2.60 4.74 -14.29
CA VAL A 54 3.01 5.35 -15.57
C VAL A 54 3.06 6.87 -15.46
N VAL A 55 2.04 7.50 -14.87
CA VAL A 55 2.01 8.96 -14.63
C VAL A 55 3.18 9.40 -13.76
N ALA A 56 3.47 8.66 -12.69
CA ALA A 56 4.58 8.95 -11.81
C ALA A 56 5.94 8.74 -12.50
N ALA A 57 6.13 7.65 -13.24
CA ALA A 57 7.38 7.39 -13.95
C ALA A 57 7.66 8.47 -15.00
N LEU A 58 6.65 8.83 -15.78
CA LEU A 58 6.75 9.80 -16.87
C LEU A 58 6.43 11.24 -16.45
N ALA A 59 6.45 11.57 -15.15
CA ALA A 59 6.00 12.87 -14.67
C ALA A 59 6.76 14.05 -15.29
N ASP A 60 8.07 13.93 -15.51
CA ASP A 60 8.90 15.00 -16.12
C ASP A 60 8.56 15.23 -17.60
N VAL A 61 7.93 14.27 -18.26
CA VAL A 61 7.53 14.33 -19.68
C VAL A 61 6.05 14.70 -19.82
N LEU A 62 5.19 14.20 -18.91
CA LEU A 62 3.75 14.40 -18.95
C LEU A 62 3.31 15.74 -18.36
N ALA A 63 4.08 16.33 -17.44
CA ALA A 63 3.73 17.60 -16.82
C ALA A 63 3.88 18.75 -17.84
N PRO A 64 2.82 19.53 -18.11
CA PRO A 64 2.91 20.64 -19.06
C PRO A 64 3.79 21.80 -18.58
N HIS A 65 3.93 21.97 -17.27
CA HIS A 65 4.65 23.07 -16.63
C HIS A 65 5.53 22.56 -15.48
N ASN A 66 6.41 23.43 -14.99
CA ASN A 66 7.14 23.15 -13.76
C ASN A 66 6.16 23.08 -12.56
N PRO A 67 6.19 22.02 -11.73
CA PRO A 67 5.24 21.85 -10.61
C PRO A 67 5.49 22.81 -9.43
N VAL A 68 6.67 23.43 -9.37
CA VAL A 68 7.14 24.22 -8.23
C VAL A 68 7.15 25.71 -8.56
N GLN A 69 7.56 26.09 -9.78
CA GLN A 69 7.62 27.48 -10.21
C GLN A 69 6.20 27.99 -10.52
N GLY A 70 5.82 29.12 -9.93
CA GLY A 70 4.53 29.77 -10.14
C GLY A 70 4.66 31.16 -10.74
N ASP A 71 3.60 31.64 -11.38
CA ASP A 71 3.48 33.01 -11.89
C ASP A 71 2.30 33.73 -11.22
N LEU A 72 2.60 34.49 -10.16
CA LEU A 72 1.62 35.25 -9.39
C LEU A 72 1.01 36.42 -10.17
N MET A 73 1.71 36.95 -11.18
CA MET A 73 1.29 38.13 -11.91
C MET A 73 0.25 37.77 -12.97
N ASN A 74 0.51 36.71 -13.73
CA ASN A 74 -0.30 36.37 -14.89
C ASN A 74 -1.15 35.11 -14.71
N ALA A 75 -0.79 34.24 -13.76
CA ALA A 75 -1.36 32.90 -13.67
C ALA A 75 -1.98 32.58 -12.31
N ARG A 76 -2.26 33.57 -11.45
CA ARG A 76 -2.85 33.33 -10.12
C ARG A 76 -4.33 32.96 -10.20
N LEU A 77 -4.71 31.80 -9.64
CA LEU A 77 -6.10 31.34 -9.51
C LEU A 77 -6.89 31.35 -10.84
N LEU A 78 -6.28 30.88 -11.91
CA LEU A 78 -6.94 30.72 -13.20
C LEU A 78 -7.90 29.52 -13.15
N PRO A 79 -9.09 29.63 -13.74
CA PRO A 79 -10.05 28.54 -13.79
C PRO A 79 -9.58 27.40 -14.70
N PRO A 80 -10.10 26.17 -14.49
CA PRO A 80 -9.90 25.05 -15.39
C PRO A 80 -10.31 25.40 -16.82
N GLY A 81 -9.56 24.90 -17.81
CA GLY A 81 -9.79 25.18 -19.22
C GLY A 81 -9.16 26.48 -19.73
N THR A 82 -8.45 27.23 -18.89
CA THR A 82 -7.62 28.35 -19.35
C THR A 82 -6.52 27.82 -20.30
N PRO A 83 -6.20 28.51 -21.42
CA PRO A 83 -5.15 28.06 -22.33
C PRO A 83 -3.85 27.75 -21.57
N SER A 84 -3.22 26.62 -21.91
CA SER A 84 -2.06 26.03 -21.21
C SER A 84 -2.34 25.45 -19.80
N TYR A 85 -3.41 25.85 -19.10
CA TYR A 85 -3.73 25.39 -17.75
C TYR A 85 -5.02 24.56 -17.70
N LEU A 86 -4.93 23.28 -18.09
CA LEU A 86 -6.08 22.39 -18.23
C LEU A 86 -6.92 22.28 -16.94
N LEU A 87 -6.26 22.09 -15.79
CA LEU A 87 -6.93 21.99 -14.48
C LEU A 87 -6.91 23.31 -13.70
N GLY A 88 -6.51 24.41 -14.35
CA GLY A 88 -6.32 25.71 -13.72
C GLY A 88 -5.04 25.79 -12.88
N THR A 89 -4.93 26.87 -12.12
CA THR A 89 -3.76 27.16 -11.29
C THR A 89 -4.13 27.41 -9.84
N ASP A 90 -3.14 27.32 -8.96
CA ASP A 90 -3.30 27.57 -7.53
C ASP A 90 -3.07 29.05 -7.14
N ASP A 91 -3.10 29.31 -5.83
CA ASP A 91 -2.95 30.64 -5.24
C ASP A 91 -1.56 31.28 -5.44
N GLN A 92 -0.58 30.46 -5.83
CA GLN A 92 0.79 30.85 -6.18
C GLN A 92 1.01 30.88 -7.69
N GLY A 93 -0.04 30.66 -8.49
CA GLY A 93 0.02 30.64 -9.95
C GLY A 93 0.78 29.44 -10.52
N ARG A 94 0.79 28.30 -9.80
CA ARG A 94 1.37 27.04 -10.28
C ARG A 94 0.30 26.19 -10.96
N ASP A 95 0.68 25.47 -12.02
CA ASP A 95 -0.23 24.57 -12.74
C ASP A 95 -0.65 23.37 -11.86
N ILE A 96 -1.95 23.20 -11.64
CA ILE A 96 -2.49 22.13 -10.79
C ILE A 96 -2.23 20.77 -11.42
N LEU A 97 -2.35 20.63 -12.74
CA LEU A 97 -2.13 19.36 -13.42
C LEU A 97 -0.70 18.85 -13.23
N SER A 98 0.29 19.72 -13.49
CA SER A 98 1.71 19.41 -13.28
C SER A 98 2.01 19.03 -11.83
N ARG A 99 1.38 19.72 -10.87
CA ARG A 99 1.48 19.39 -9.44
C ARG A 99 0.84 18.04 -9.12
N LEU A 100 -0.31 17.69 -9.68
CA LEU A 100 -0.91 16.36 -9.47
C LEU A 100 -0.02 15.24 -10.01
N ILE A 101 0.50 15.42 -11.22
CA ILE A 101 1.38 14.46 -11.89
C ILE A 101 2.64 14.23 -11.06
N HIS A 102 3.32 15.29 -10.61
CA HIS A 102 4.51 15.14 -9.75
C HIS A 102 4.17 14.64 -8.34
N GLY A 103 3.02 15.02 -7.80
CA GLY A 103 2.55 14.56 -6.50
C GLY A 103 2.31 13.06 -6.45
N SER A 104 1.96 12.43 -7.59
CA SER A 104 1.85 10.97 -7.68
C SER A 104 3.14 10.25 -7.27
N ARG A 105 4.33 10.79 -7.58
CA ARG A 105 5.62 10.25 -7.13
C ARG A 105 5.74 10.29 -5.62
N LEU A 106 5.40 11.42 -4.99
CA LEU A 106 5.44 11.57 -3.54
C LEU A 106 4.44 10.62 -2.85
N THR A 107 3.21 10.54 -3.35
CA THR A 107 2.20 9.63 -2.80
C THR A 107 2.64 8.18 -2.87
N LEU A 108 3.15 7.72 -4.03
CA LEU A 108 3.70 6.38 -4.20
C LEU A 108 4.90 6.12 -3.28
N PHE A 109 5.82 7.09 -3.18
CA PHE A 109 6.97 7.01 -2.29
C PHE A 109 6.55 6.80 -0.84
N VAL A 110 5.59 7.59 -0.33
CA VAL A 110 5.09 7.48 1.04
C VAL A 110 4.45 6.11 1.28
N VAL A 111 3.52 5.66 0.43
CA VAL A 111 2.83 4.38 0.66
C VAL A 111 3.77 3.17 0.60
N VAL A 112 4.73 3.18 -0.33
CA VAL A 112 5.70 2.10 -0.48
C VAL A 112 6.64 2.06 0.73
N LEU A 113 7.17 3.20 1.17
CA LEU A 113 8.08 3.26 2.31
C LEU A 113 7.37 2.84 3.60
N VAL A 114 6.15 3.32 3.84
CA VAL A 114 5.35 2.89 4.99
C VAL A 114 5.13 1.38 4.95
N ALA A 115 4.75 0.80 3.80
CA ALA A 115 4.55 -0.64 3.67
C ALA A 115 5.83 -1.44 3.94
N VAL A 116 6.96 -1.01 3.37
CA VAL A 116 8.28 -1.66 3.52
C VAL A 116 8.81 -1.58 4.95
N ILE A 117 8.41 -0.58 5.74
CA ILE A 117 8.82 -0.46 7.15
C ILE A 117 7.83 -1.21 8.06
N ALA A 118 6.54 -0.93 7.94
CA ALA A 118 5.52 -1.43 8.86
C ALA A 118 5.25 -2.92 8.70
N ALA A 119 5.22 -3.44 7.45
CA ALA A 119 4.89 -4.84 7.20
C ALA A 119 5.93 -5.81 7.76
N PRO A 120 7.25 -5.60 7.57
CA PRO A 120 8.26 -6.46 8.19
C PRO A 120 8.24 -6.39 9.72
N ILE A 121 8.07 -5.21 10.32
CA ILE A 121 7.94 -5.08 11.77
C ILE A 121 6.75 -5.90 12.27
N GLY A 122 5.59 -5.74 11.63
CA GLY A 122 4.39 -6.50 11.95
C GLY A 122 4.60 -8.01 11.81
N LEU A 123 5.17 -8.46 10.70
CA LEU A 123 5.46 -9.87 10.44
C LEU A 123 6.39 -10.47 11.50
N ILE A 124 7.47 -9.77 11.84
CA ILE A 124 8.43 -10.21 12.86
C ILE A 124 7.74 -10.30 14.21
N VAL A 125 7.09 -9.22 14.67
CA VAL A 125 6.44 -9.20 15.98
C VAL A 125 5.37 -10.28 16.08
N GLY A 126 4.51 -10.40 15.06
CA GLY A 126 3.40 -11.35 15.06
C GLY A 126 3.87 -12.80 15.01
N THR A 127 4.81 -13.15 14.13
CA THR A 127 5.31 -14.53 14.03
C THR A 127 6.13 -14.95 15.25
N VAL A 128 6.93 -14.04 15.84
CA VAL A 128 7.65 -14.31 17.09
C VAL A 128 6.68 -14.52 18.25
N SER A 129 5.68 -13.64 18.42
CA SER A 129 4.65 -13.78 19.46
C SER A 129 3.88 -15.09 19.32
N GLY A 130 3.37 -15.39 18.12
CA GLY A 130 2.57 -16.60 17.89
C GLY A 130 3.38 -17.89 18.08
N TYR A 131 4.64 -17.90 17.65
CA TYR A 131 5.50 -19.09 17.74
C TYR A 131 5.99 -19.33 19.18
N ALA A 132 6.48 -18.30 19.87
CA ALA A 132 7.00 -18.42 21.22
C ALA A 132 5.88 -18.71 22.24
N GLY A 133 4.75 -18.00 22.15
CA GLY A 133 3.68 -18.07 23.15
C GLY A 133 4.10 -17.54 24.53
N GLY A 134 3.29 -17.85 25.54
CA GLY A 134 3.59 -17.54 26.95
C GLY A 134 3.80 -16.05 27.21
N TRP A 135 4.84 -15.72 27.97
CA TRP A 135 5.14 -14.33 28.34
C TRP A 135 5.56 -13.47 27.14
N VAL A 136 6.30 -14.02 26.17
CA VAL A 136 6.73 -13.28 24.97
C VAL A 136 5.53 -12.81 24.17
N ASP A 137 4.54 -13.70 23.99
CA ASP A 137 3.28 -13.36 23.36
C ASP A 137 2.53 -12.26 24.13
N ALA A 138 2.38 -12.44 25.45
CA ALA A 138 1.69 -11.48 26.30
C ALA A 138 2.30 -10.07 26.23
N VAL A 139 3.63 -9.95 26.28
CA VAL A 139 4.32 -8.65 26.21
C VAL A 139 4.19 -8.01 24.82
N LEU A 140 4.49 -8.76 23.76
CA LEU A 140 4.42 -8.22 22.40
C LEU A 140 3.00 -7.81 22.01
N MET A 141 2.00 -8.60 22.41
CA MET A 141 0.60 -8.25 22.19
C MET A 141 0.16 -7.09 23.07
N ARG A 142 0.66 -6.96 24.31
CA ARG A 142 0.39 -5.78 25.13
C ARG A 142 0.92 -4.50 24.47
N ILE A 143 2.14 -4.53 23.92
CA ILE A 143 2.70 -3.40 23.17
C ILE A 143 1.82 -3.10 21.96
N THR A 144 1.46 -4.13 21.19
CA THR A 144 0.57 -4.00 20.02
C THR A 144 -0.78 -3.36 20.40
N ASP A 145 -1.37 -3.76 21.53
CA ASP A 145 -2.64 -3.27 22.05
C ASP A 145 -2.55 -1.80 22.47
N ILE A 146 -1.42 -1.35 23.02
CA ILE A 146 -1.19 0.07 23.35
C ILE A 146 -1.31 0.93 22.09
N PHE A 147 -0.65 0.55 20.99
CA PHE A 147 -0.73 1.32 19.75
C PHE A 147 -2.15 1.33 19.17
N LEU A 148 -2.87 0.21 19.26
CA LEU A 148 -4.23 0.07 18.73
C LEU A 148 -5.29 0.77 19.57
N ALA A 149 -5.00 1.10 20.83
CA ALA A 149 -5.90 1.85 21.70
C ALA A 149 -6.04 3.31 21.26
N PHE A 150 -5.03 3.87 20.59
CA PHE A 150 -5.06 5.25 20.09
C PHE A 150 -5.61 5.30 18.65
N PRO A 151 -6.40 6.33 18.31
CA PRO A 151 -6.75 6.60 16.92
C PRO A 151 -5.49 6.81 16.07
N LYS A 152 -5.35 6.06 14.97
CA LYS A 152 -4.15 6.05 14.11
C LYS A 152 -3.68 7.46 13.72
N LEU A 153 -4.61 8.31 13.27
CA LEU A 153 -4.32 9.69 12.88
C LEU A 153 -3.82 10.53 14.06
N VAL A 154 -4.45 10.42 15.23
CA VAL A 154 -4.08 11.19 16.43
C VAL A 154 -2.67 10.82 16.88
N LEU A 155 -2.34 9.53 16.90
CA LEU A 155 -1.01 9.08 17.28
C LEU A 155 0.05 9.50 16.25
N ALA A 156 -0.26 9.42 14.95
CA ALA A 156 0.63 9.90 13.89
C ALA A 156 0.88 11.42 14.02
N LEU A 157 -0.17 12.21 14.29
CA LEU A 157 -0.04 13.65 14.53
C LEU A 157 0.86 13.96 15.72
N ALA A 158 0.69 13.27 16.84
CA ALA A 158 1.51 13.47 18.03
C ALA A 158 2.99 13.15 17.76
N LEU A 159 3.27 12.07 17.01
CA LEU A 159 4.64 11.70 16.64
C LEU A 159 5.28 12.72 15.71
N VAL A 160 4.58 13.18 14.68
CA VAL A 160 5.15 14.21 13.78
C VAL A 160 5.30 15.55 14.49
N ALA A 161 4.37 15.93 15.37
CA ALA A 161 4.51 17.14 16.18
C ALA A 161 5.77 17.10 17.06
N ALA A 162 6.15 15.92 17.56
CA ALA A 162 7.38 15.73 18.34
C ALA A 162 8.65 15.68 17.47
N LEU A 163 8.60 15.06 16.29
CA LEU A 163 9.74 14.90 15.37
C LEU A 163 10.00 16.13 14.50
N GLY A 164 9.00 17.00 14.35
CA GLY A 164 8.99 18.13 13.43
C GLY A 164 8.33 17.81 12.07
N PRO A 165 7.83 18.84 11.36
CA PRO A 165 7.17 18.66 10.08
C PRO A 165 8.13 18.16 8.99
N GLY A 166 7.66 17.29 8.10
CA GLY A 166 8.45 16.79 6.98
C GLY A 166 7.95 15.44 6.45
N ILE A 167 8.25 15.12 5.19
CA ILE A 167 7.83 13.85 4.56
C ILE A 167 8.42 12.65 5.31
N GLU A 168 9.70 12.70 5.66
CA GLU A 168 10.39 11.59 6.33
C GLU A 168 9.78 11.32 7.71
N ASN A 169 9.57 12.36 8.51
CA ASN A 169 8.94 12.24 9.81
C ASN A 169 7.49 11.75 9.72
N ALA A 170 6.74 12.21 8.72
CA ALA A 170 5.40 11.70 8.45
C ALA A 170 5.41 10.21 8.08
N ILE A 171 6.34 9.76 7.23
CA ILE A 171 6.51 8.33 6.89
C ILE A 171 6.80 7.52 8.15
N LEU A 172 7.75 7.95 8.99
CA LEU A 172 8.10 7.26 10.21
C LEU A 172 6.92 7.18 11.19
N ALA A 173 6.20 8.28 11.38
CA ALA A 173 5.02 8.32 12.24
C ALA A 173 3.91 7.39 11.74
N ILE A 174 3.63 7.38 10.43
CA ILE A 174 2.63 6.48 9.86
C ILE A 174 3.09 5.02 9.97
N ALA A 175 4.37 4.71 9.71
CA ALA A 175 4.88 3.35 9.80
C ALA A 175 4.80 2.78 11.23
N VAL A 176 5.21 3.58 12.23
CA VAL A 176 5.14 3.23 13.66
C VAL A 176 3.71 3.01 14.13
N THR A 177 2.72 3.63 13.49
CA THR A 177 1.30 3.45 13.83
C THR A 177 0.58 2.40 13.00
N SER A 178 1.20 1.91 11.90
CA SER A 178 0.55 0.98 10.95
C SER A 178 0.94 -0.49 11.12
N TRP A 179 2.05 -0.80 11.79
CA TRP A 179 2.49 -2.19 12.01
C TRP A 179 1.58 -3.07 12.91
N PRO A 180 0.81 -2.55 13.91
CA PRO A 180 0.11 -3.42 14.87
C PRO A 180 -0.94 -4.36 14.26
N PRO A 181 -1.80 -3.93 13.30
CA PRO A 181 -2.73 -4.83 12.62
C PRO A 181 -2.02 -5.99 11.89
N TYR A 182 -0.85 -5.71 11.30
CA TYR A 182 -0.04 -6.71 10.60
C TYR A 182 0.52 -7.75 11.58
N ALA A 183 0.94 -7.32 12.77
CA ALA A 183 1.37 -8.22 13.85
C ALA A 183 0.24 -9.14 14.32
N ARG A 184 -0.98 -8.62 14.50
CA ARG A 184 -2.12 -9.44 14.90
C ARG A 184 -2.46 -10.53 13.89
N ILE A 185 -2.43 -10.21 12.59
CA ILE A 185 -2.70 -11.20 11.53
C ILE A 185 -1.60 -12.26 11.50
N ALA A 186 -0.33 -11.84 11.45
CA ALA A 186 0.78 -12.76 11.43
C ALA A 186 0.80 -13.68 12.67
N ARG A 187 0.42 -13.15 13.84
CA ARG A 187 0.26 -13.94 15.08
C ARG A 187 -0.87 -14.95 14.94
N ALA A 188 -2.05 -14.52 14.50
CA ALA A 188 -3.22 -15.39 14.38
C ALA A 188 -2.91 -16.59 13.48
N GLU A 189 -2.30 -16.35 12.32
CA GLU A 189 -1.89 -17.41 11.40
C GLU A 189 -0.79 -18.30 11.98
N THR A 190 0.21 -17.70 12.62
CA THR A 190 1.27 -18.49 13.28
C THR A 190 0.70 -19.44 14.31
N LEU A 191 -0.32 -19.04 15.09
CA LEU A 191 -0.97 -19.91 16.07
C LEU A 191 -1.65 -21.12 15.39
N THR A 192 -2.19 -20.95 14.19
CA THR A 192 -2.78 -22.08 13.43
C THR A 192 -1.74 -23.09 12.96
N PHE A 193 -0.55 -22.62 12.52
CA PHE A 193 0.48 -23.50 11.99
C PHE A 193 1.43 -24.05 13.06
N ARG A 194 1.56 -23.40 14.22
CA ARG A 194 2.54 -23.75 15.26
C ARG A 194 2.46 -25.22 15.70
N ASN A 195 1.24 -25.77 15.76
CA ASN A 195 0.97 -27.14 16.21
C ASN A 195 0.68 -28.11 15.05
N SER A 196 0.99 -27.72 13.82
CA SER A 196 0.81 -28.57 12.64
C SER A 196 1.84 -29.71 12.57
N GLU A 197 1.46 -30.81 11.93
CA GLU A 197 2.33 -31.99 11.74
C GLU A 197 3.63 -31.65 11.01
N PHE A 198 3.58 -30.75 10.00
CA PHE A 198 4.78 -30.39 9.25
C PHE A 198 5.80 -29.63 10.11
N ILE A 199 5.35 -28.76 11.03
CA ILE A 199 6.24 -28.07 11.96
C ILE A 199 6.85 -29.06 12.95
N SER A 200 6.06 -30.02 13.45
CA SER A 200 6.56 -31.10 14.30
C SER A 200 7.62 -31.96 13.60
N ALA A 201 7.40 -32.32 12.33
CA ALA A 201 8.39 -33.04 11.52
C ALA A 201 9.68 -32.23 11.33
N VAL A 202 9.57 -30.93 11.05
CA VAL A 202 10.73 -30.03 10.91
C VAL A 202 11.53 -29.90 12.22
N LYS A 203 10.85 -29.89 13.37
CA LYS A 203 11.49 -29.93 14.69
C LYS A 203 12.25 -31.24 14.92
N LEU A 204 11.65 -32.39 14.57
CA LEU A 204 12.30 -33.71 14.67
C LEU A 204 13.55 -33.83 13.78
N MET A 205 13.59 -33.10 12.66
CA MET A 205 14.78 -32.97 11.81
C MET A 205 15.87 -32.03 12.38
N GLY A 206 15.71 -31.53 13.61
CA GLY A 206 16.71 -30.69 14.29
C GLY A 206 16.72 -29.23 13.87
N ALA A 207 15.64 -28.71 13.28
CA ALA A 207 15.56 -27.29 12.94
C ALA A 207 15.43 -26.41 14.20
N SER A 208 16.25 -25.35 14.27
CA SER A 208 16.15 -24.37 15.35
C SER A 208 14.85 -23.54 15.27
N PRO A 209 14.34 -23.01 16.39
CA PRO A 209 13.19 -22.10 16.42
C PRO A 209 13.26 -20.97 15.40
N PHE A 210 14.43 -20.32 15.29
CA PHE A 210 14.68 -19.24 14.34
C PHE A 210 14.54 -19.70 12.88
N ARG A 211 15.08 -20.88 12.56
CA ARG A 211 14.94 -21.49 11.22
C ARG A 211 13.49 -21.83 10.91
N ILE A 212 12.74 -22.34 11.90
CA ILE A 212 11.31 -22.63 11.76
C ILE A 212 10.53 -21.37 11.44
N VAL A 213 10.72 -20.31 12.22
CA VAL A 213 10.02 -19.04 12.02
C VAL A 213 10.35 -18.43 10.65
N LEU A 214 11.63 -18.27 10.31
CA LEU A 214 12.02 -17.57 9.07
C LEU A 214 11.76 -18.36 7.80
N ARG A 215 12.00 -19.68 7.77
CA ARG A 215 11.89 -20.48 6.54
C ARG A 215 10.56 -21.18 6.36
N HIS A 216 9.78 -21.34 7.43
CA HIS A 216 8.53 -22.11 7.36
C HIS A 216 7.32 -21.27 7.74
N VAL A 217 7.36 -20.53 8.85
CA VAL A 217 6.18 -19.76 9.32
C VAL A 217 6.02 -18.44 8.56
N MET A 218 7.04 -17.58 8.54
CA MET A 218 6.97 -16.27 7.90
C MET A 218 6.52 -16.34 6.44
N PRO A 219 7.06 -17.24 5.59
CA PRO A 219 6.63 -17.33 4.19
C PRO A 219 5.15 -17.71 4.02
N LEU A 220 4.57 -18.46 4.97
CA LEU A 220 3.14 -18.78 4.94
C LEU A 220 2.30 -17.53 5.25
N CYS A 221 2.73 -16.71 6.22
CA CYS A 221 2.02 -15.49 6.58
C CYS A 221 2.20 -14.34 5.56
N MET A 222 3.17 -14.44 4.64
CA MET A 222 3.39 -13.38 3.64
C MET A 222 2.19 -13.18 2.72
N SER A 223 1.46 -14.25 2.36
CA SER A 223 0.33 -14.16 1.44
C SER A 223 -0.79 -13.27 1.98
N SER A 224 -1.24 -13.54 3.21
CA SER A 224 -2.27 -12.75 3.89
C SER A 224 -1.79 -11.35 4.23
N LEU A 225 -0.51 -11.20 4.57
CA LEU A 225 0.08 -9.91 4.89
C LEU A 225 0.13 -9.00 3.66
N ILE A 226 0.51 -9.51 2.48
CA ILE A 226 0.53 -8.72 1.24
C ILE A 226 -0.88 -8.21 0.90
N VAL A 227 -1.89 -9.08 1.03
CA VAL A 227 -3.29 -8.68 0.85
C VAL A 227 -3.67 -7.57 1.83
N ARG A 228 -3.36 -7.75 3.12
CA ARG A 228 -3.68 -6.76 4.14
C ARG A 228 -2.99 -5.42 3.90
N VAL A 229 -1.71 -5.44 3.55
CA VAL A 229 -0.93 -4.23 3.27
C VAL A 229 -1.54 -3.48 2.09
N THR A 230 -1.93 -4.20 1.02
CA THR A 230 -2.56 -3.59 -0.16
C THR A 230 -3.87 -2.88 0.21
N LEU A 231 -4.71 -3.51 1.02
CA LEU A 231 -5.95 -2.90 1.52
C LEU A 231 -5.71 -1.69 2.43
N ASP A 232 -4.61 -1.70 3.20
CA ASP A 232 -4.28 -0.60 4.11
C ASP A 232 -3.64 0.61 3.39
N MET A 233 -3.16 0.44 2.15
CA MET A 233 -2.55 1.53 1.37
C MET A 233 -3.47 2.74 1.20
N ALA A 234 -4.76 2.53 0.94
CA ALA A 234 -5.75 3.62 0.87
C ALA A 234 -5.81 4.43 2.19
N GLY A 235 -5.78 3.73 3.33
CA GLY A 235 -5.75 4.36 4.65
C GLY A 235 -4.44 5.10 4.94
N ILE A 236 -3.30 4.56 4.47
CA ILE A 236 -1.99 5.22 4.55
C ILE A 236 -2.00 6.52 3.73
N ILE A 237 -2.53 6.51 2.49
CA ILE A 237 -2.66 7.72 1.67
C ILE A 237 -3.52 8.77 2.39
N LEU A 238 -4.67 8.36 2.90
CA LEU A 238 -5.57 9.28 3.60
C LEU A 238 -4.93 9.87 4.87
N THR A 239 -4.15 9.07 5.60
CA THR A 239 -3.40 9.55 6.77
C THR A 239 -2.32 10.54 6.34
N ALA A 240 -1.54 10.21 5.30
CA ALA A 240 -0.49 11.09 4.78
C ALA A 240 -1.05 12.43 4.29
N ALA A 241 -2.15 12.38 3.51
CA ALA A 241 -2.84 13.58 3.04
C ALA A 241 -3.44 14.38 4.21
N GLY A 242 -3.95 13.72 5.25
CA GLY A 242 -4.42 14.37 6.47
C GLY A 242 -3.31 15.11 7.22
N LEU A 243 -2.13 14.48 7.36
CA LEU A 243 -0.95 15.12 7.94
C LEU A 243 -0.47 16.31 7.09
N GLY A 244 -0.41 16.15 5.76
CA GLY A 244 -0.09 17.20 4.80
C GLY A 244 -1.06 18.38 4.88
N PHE A 245 -2.36 18.08 4.97
CA PHE A 245 -3.41 19.08 5.14
C PHE A 245 -3.27 19.88 6.45
N LEU A 246 -2.78 19.23 7.52
CA LEU A 246 -2.51 19.87 8.81
C LEU A 246 -1.14 20.55 8.87
N GLY A 247 -0.38 20.58 7.76
CA GLY A 247 0.93 21.23 7.67
C GLY A 247 2.09 20.43 8.24
N LEU A 248 1.85 19.18 8.63
CA LEU A 248 2.85 18.29 9.23
C LEU A 248 3.52 17.35 8.21
N GLY A 249 2.99 17.28 6.98
CA GLY A 249 3.55 16.48 5.89
C GLY A 249 4.66 17.18 5.11
N ALA A 250 4.64 17.02 3.79
CA ALA A 250 5.57 17.69 2.90
C ALA A 250 5.48 19.20 3.01
N GLN A 251 6.63 19.86 3.08
CA GLN A 251 6.67 21.32 3.15
C GLN A 251 6.72 21.92 1.73
N PRO A 252 6.10 23.11 1.51
CA PRO A 252 6.27 23.85 0.26
C PRO A 252 7.75 24.01 -0.09
N PRO A 253 8.12 23.93 -1.38
CA PRO A 253 7.25 24.01 -2.55
C PRO A 253 6.71 22.67 -3.09
N LEU A 254 6.99 21.55 -2.42
CA LEU A 254 6.70 20.20 -2.91
C LEU A 254 5.20 20.02 -3.27
N PRO A 255 4.90 19.28 -4.36
CA PRO A 255 3.54 19.08 -4.82
C PRO A 255 2.86 17.91 -4.09
N GLU A 256 2.63 18.06 -2.79
CA GLU A 256 1.92 17.04 -1.99
C GLU A 256 0.41 17.31 -1.97
N TRP A 257 -0.40 16.27 -2.23
CA TRP A 257 -1.84 16.42 -2.46
C TRP A 257 -2.62 16.93 -1.24
N GLY A 258 -2.28 16.49 -0.02
CA GLY A 258 -2.87 17.00 1.21
C GLY A 258 -2.62 18.50 1.44
N ALA A 259 -1.38 18.94 1.23
CA ALA A 259 -0.98 20.33 1.32
C ALA A 259 -1.67 21.19 0.24
N MET A 260 -1.87 20.66 -0.97
CA MET A 260 -2.65 21.33 -2.03
C MET A 260 -4.12 21.52 -1.62
N ILE A 261 -4.73 20.54 -0.95
CA ILE A 261 -6.09 20.70 -0.40
C ILE A 261 -6.12 21.80 0.67
N ALA A 262 -5.09 21.85 1.54
CA ALA A 262 -5.02 22.86 2.60
C ALA A 262 -4.88 24.29 2.07
N SER A 263 -4.10 24.51 1.00
CA SER A 263 -4.03 25.83 0.36
C SER A 263 -5.34 26.20 -0.33
N GLY A 264 -5.95 25.24 -1.03
CA GLY A 264 -7.24 25.43 -1.71
C GLY A 264 -8.42 25.70 -0.77
N ARG A 265 -8.36 25.24 0.50
CA ARG A 265 -9.43 25.45 1.50
C ARG A 265 -9.85 26.91 1.64
N ARG A 266 -8.90 27.86 1.53
CA ARG A 266 -9.17 29.30 1.69
C ARG A 266 -10.00 29.88 0.55
N PHE A 267 -10.03 29.20 -0.60
CA PHE A 267 -10.66 29.68 -1.83
C PHE A 267 -11.80 28.77 -2.27
N ILE A 268 -12.26 27.84 -1.42
CA ILE A 268 -13.14 26.75 -1.84
C ILE A 268 -14.50 27.21 -2.39
N LEU A 269 -15.00 28.36 -1.94
CA LEU A 269 -16.29 28.90 -2.40
C LEU A 269 -16.21 29.47 -3.83
N ASP A 270 -15.09 30.10 -4.17
CA ASP A 270 -14.92 30.79 -5.45
C ASP A 270 -14.08 29.97 -6.46
N GLN A 271 -13.03 29.31 -5.98
CA GLN A 271 -12.00 28.62 -6.75
C GLN A 271 -11.89 27.15 -6.30
N TRP A 272 -13.03 26.45 -6.31
CA TRP A 272 -13.20 25.10 -5.77
C TRP A 272 -12.22 24.06 -6.32
N TRP A 273 -11.76 24.21 -7.57
CA TRP A 273 -10.86 23.26 -8.24
C TRP A 273 -9.52 23.11 -7.52
N VAL A 274 -9.02 24.17 -6.87
CA VAL A 274 -7.73 24.15 -6.18
C VAL A 274 -7.70 23.06 -5.09
N ALA A 275 -8.81 22.88 -4.36
CA ALA A 275 -8.95 21.82 -3.36
C ALA A 275 -9.55 20.53 -3.95
N ALA A 276 -10.50 20.63 -4.88
CA ALA A 276 -11.22 19.47 -5.38
C ALA A 276 -10.36 18.55 -6.25
N MET A 277 -9.46 19.09 -7.07
CA MET A 277 -8.62 18.29 -7.98
C MET A 277 -7.66 17.34 -7.24
N PRO A 278 -6.86 17.78 -6.25
CA PRO A 278 -6.06 16.86 -5.43
C PRO A 278 -6.92 15.92 -4.58
N GLY A 279 -8.10 16.35 -4.10
CA GLY A 279 -9.05 15.48 -3.41
C GLY A 279 -9.56 14.34 -4.30
N PHE A 280 -9.86 14.63 -5.56
CA PHE A 280 -10.27 13.64 -6.55
C PHE A 280 -9.14 12.66 -6.88
N ALA A 281 -7.90 13.15 -7.00
CA ALA A 281 -6.73 12.28 -7.20
C ALA A 281 -6.55 11.28 -6.04
N ILE A 282 -6.66 11.75 -4.78
CA ILE A 282 -6.62 10.88 -3.60
C ILE A 282 -7.75 9.85 -3.66
N LEU A 283 -8.97 10.27 -4.00
CA LEU A 283 -10.13 9.38 -4.08
C LEU A 283 -9.92 8.27 -5.12
N VAL A 284 -9.51 8.63 -6.34
CA VAL A 284 -9.29 7.66 -7.43
C VAL A 284 -8.19 6.67 -7.06
N VAL A 285 -7.06 7.15 -6.53
CA VAL A 285 -5.94 6.28 -6.16
C VAL A 285 -6.28 5.37 -4.99
N SER A 286 -6.92 5.90 -3.94
CA SER A 286 -7.37 5.10 -2.80
C SER A 286 -8.39 4.05 -3.22
N LEU A 287 -9.31 4.38 -4.13
CA LEU A 287 -10.21 3.41 -4.74
C LEU A 287 -9.43 2.34 -5.50
N GLY A 288 -8.44 2.73 -6.31
CA GLY A 288 -7.58 1.80 -7.04
C GLY A 288 -6.90 0.77 -6.14
N PHE A 289 -6.31 1.21 -5.02
CA PHE A 289 -5.67 0.31 -4.05
C PHE A 289 -6.67 -0.59 -3.33
N ASN A 290 -7.83 -0.08 -2.94
CA ASN A 290 -8.89 -0.90 -2.32
C ASN A 290 -9.38 -2.00 -3.27
N LEU A 291 -9.73 -1.64 -4.51
CA LEU A 291 -10.21 -2.59 -5.52
C LEU A 291 -9.14 -3.65 -5.87
N LEU A 292 -7.88 -3.23 -5.98
CA LEU A 292 -6.75 -4.14 -6.20
C LEU A 292 -6.57 -5.09 -5.02
N GLY A 293 -6.65 -4.58 -3.79
CA GLY A 293 -6.52 -5.37 -2.57
C GLY A 293 -7.62 -6.41 -2.39
N ASP A 294 -8.87 -6.03 -2.68
CA ASP A 294 -10.01 -6.95 -2.65
C ASP A 294 -9.85 -8.06 -3.71
N GLY A 295 -9.48 -7.69 -4.94
CA GLY A 295 -9.20 -8.68 -5.98
C GLY A 295 -8.06 -9.64 -5.64
N LEU A 296 -7.00 -9.12 -4.99
CA LEU A 296 -5.88 -9.94 -4.55
C LEU A 296 -6.29 -10.88 -3.41
N ARG A 297 -7.16 -10.42 -2.51
CA ARG A 297 -7.74 -11.23 -1.44
C ARG A 297 -8.52 -12.42 -2.02
N ASP A 298 -9.43 -12.14 -2.95
CA ASP A 298 -10.28 -13.16 -3.57
C ASP A 298 -9.42 -14.20 -4.33
N ALA A 299 -8.44 -13.73 -5.11
CA ALA A 299 -7.57 -14.61 -5.89
C ALA A 299 -6.65 -15.50 -5.02
N LEU A 300 -6.31 -15.06 -3.81
CA LEU A 300 -5.45 -15.78 -2.87
C LEU A 300 -6.22 -16.57 -1.80
N ASP A 301 -7.56 -16.45 -1.71
CA ASP A 301 -8.35 -17.23 -0.75
C ASP A 301 -8.35 -18.73 -1.16
N PRO A 302 -7.82 -19.64 -0.32
CA PRO A 302 -7.78 -21.07 -0.61
C PRO A 302 -9.17 -21.72 -0.66
N LYS A 303 -10.20 -21.12 -0.02
CA LYS A 303 -11.52 -21.75 0.14
C LYS A 303 -12.32 -21.82 -1.16
N GLU A 304 -12.05 -20.95 -2.12
CA GLU A 304 -12.68 -20.99 -3.45
C GLU A 304 -12.03 -22.01 -4.40
N ALA A 305 -10.95 -22.68 -3.97
CA ALA A 305 -10.31 -23.74 -4.76
C ALA A 305 -10.93 -25.13 -4.58
N GLY A 306 -11.89 -25.28 -3.66
CA GLY A 306 -12.54 -26.54 -3.34
C GLY A 306 -13.98 -26.68 -3.85
N GLN A 307 -14.46 -25.74 -4.69
CA GLN A 307 -15.74 -25.82 -5.40
C GLN A 307 -15.48 -25.88 -6.90
#